data_AF-A0A9E6F9T4-F1
#
_entry.id   AF-A0A9E6F9T4-F1
#
_cell.length_a   1.000
_cell.length_b   1.000
_cell.length_c   1.000
_cell.angle_alpha   90.00
_cell.angle_beta   90.00
_cell.angle_gamma   90.00
#
_symmetry.space_group_name_H-M   'P 1'
#
loop_
_entity.id
_entity.type
_entity.pdbx_description
1 polymer ?
#
loop_
_entity_poly.entity_id
_entity_poly.type
_entity_poly.pdbx_seq_one_letter_code
_entity_poly.pdbx_strand_id
1 'polypeptide(L)' 'MSDFIRLAFFPWIIILPIVIVLFLVAPILIAYVVYKDAVKRGVLSPFVWALVAAFVPFYIGLLLYVIIGVTQVDKGSQL' A
#
# COMPACT_ATOMS: atom_id res chain seq x y z
N MET A 1 20.92 -4.98 -34.17
CA MET A 1 20.95 -3.82 -33.24
C MET A 1 19.54 -3.36 -32.87
N SER A 2 18.58 -3.36 -33.80
CA SER A 2 17.15 -3.06 -33.54
C SER A 2 16.43 -4.05 -32.62
N ASP A 3 16.78 -5.34 -32.67
CA ASP A 3 16.07 -6.38 -31.88
C ASP A 3 16.42 -6.32 -30.40
N PHE A 4 17.67 -5.96 -30.09
CA PHE A 4 18.12 -5.69 -28.73
C PHE A 4 17.34 -4.54 -28.08
N ILE A 5 17.14 -3.45 -28.84
CA ILE A 5 16.33 -2.31 -28.41
C ILE A 5 14.89 -2.76 -28.16
N ARG A 6 14.28 -3.49 -29.10
CA ARG A 6 12.90 -3.98 -28.94
C ARG A 6 12.72 -4.84 -27.69
N LEU A 7 13.62 -5.78 -27.44
CA LEU A 7 13.57 -6.66 -26.26
C LEU A 7 13.79 -5.90 -24.94
N ALA A 8 14.59 -4.83 -24.97
CA ALA A 8 14.80 -4.00 -23.80
C ALA A 8 13.57 -3.12 -23.47
N PHE A 9 12.89 -2.55 -24.46
CA PHE A 9 11.78 -1.60 -24.25
C PHE A 9 10.39 -2.25 -24.19
N PHE A 10 10.16 -3.35 -24.90
CA PHE A 10 8.88 -4.06 -24.94
C PHE A 10 8.32 -4.47 -23.56
N PRO A 11 9.10 -5.04 -22.62
CA PRO A 11 8.57 -5.40 -21.31
C PRO A 11 8.11 -4.18 -20.50
N TRP A 12 8.77 -3.03 -20.64
CA TRP A 12 8.39 -1.81 -19.91
C TRP A 12 7.03 -1.26 -20.35
N ILE A 13 6.65 -1.45 -21.63
CA ILE A 13 5.33 -1.05 -22.14
C ILE A 13 4.21 -1.76 -21.38
N ILE A 14 4.44 -2.98 -20.90
CA ILE A 14 3.46 -3.77 -20.15
C ILE A 14 3.61 -3.55 -18.64
N ILE A 15 4.84 -3.54 -18.12
CA ILE A 15 5.10 -3.45 -16.68
C ILE A 15 4.72 -2.07 -16.13
N LEU A 16 5.08 -1.00 -16.85
CA LEU A 16 4.87 0.37 -16.38
C LEU A 16 3.38 0.71 -16.13
N PRO A 17 2.42 0.40 -17.02
CA PRO A 17 1.01 0.64 -16.72
C PRO A 17 0.49 -0.23 -15.57
N ILE A 18 0.96 -1.47 -15.42
CA ILE A 18 0.58 -2.33 -14.29
C ILE A 18 1.04 -1.71 -12.96
N VAL A 19 2.28 -1.23 -12.90
CA VAL A 19 2.82 -0.54 -11.72
C VAL A 19 2.03 0.74 -11.43
N ILE A 20 1.72 1.55 -12.44
CA ILE A 20 0.87 2.75 -12.25
C ILE A 20 -0.50 2.38 -11.68
N VAL A 21 -1.14 1.34 -12.20
CA VAL A 21 -2.46 0.92 -11.71
C VAL A 21 -2.37 0.45 -10.26
N LEU A 22 -1.39 -0.39 -9.93
CA LEU A 22 -1.26 -0.97 -8.59
C LEU A 22 -0.84 0.03 -7.52
N PHE A 23 0.04 0.98 -7.85
CA PHE A 23 0.65 1.87 -6.86
C PHE A 23 0.11 3.30 -6.86
N LEU A 24 -0.65 3.71 -7.88
CA LEU A 24 -1.27 5.04 -7.95
C LEU A 24 -2.80 4.93 -8.06
N VAL A 25 -3.31 4.29 -9.11
CA VAL A 25 -4.75 4.32 -9.41
C VAL A 25 -5.56 3.56 -8.36
N ALA A 26 -5.18 2.32 -8.06
CA ALA A 26 -5.90 1.49 -7.10
C ALA A 26 -5.89 2.09 -5.67
N PRO A 27 -4.76 2.56 -5.11
CA PRO A 27 -4.74 3.22 -3.80
C PRO A 27 -5.66 4.43 -3.71
N ILE A 28 -5.69 5.29 -4.74
CA ILE A 28 -6.55 6.48 -4.77
C ILE A 28 -8.03 6.09 -4.78
N LEU A 29 -8.41 5.10 -5.60
CA LEU A 29 -9.78 4.59 -5.66
C LEU A 29 -10.20 3.96 -4.33
N ILE A 30 -9.32 3.16 -3.73
CA ILE A 30 -9.56 2.52 -2.42
C ILE A 30 -9.76 3.59 -1.35
N ALA A 31 -8.88 4.60 -1.26
CA ALA A 31 -9.02 5.71 -0.32
C ALA A 31 -10.37 6.41 -0.48
N TYR A 32 -10.76 6.72 -1.72
CA TYR A 32 -12.01 7.42 -2.01
C TYR A 32 -13.23 6.60 -1.58
N VAL A 33 -13.26 5.30 -1.90
CA VAL A 33 -14.37 4.41 -1.54
C VAL A 33 -14.47 4.26 -0.03
N VAL A 34 -13.34 4.02 0.67
CA VAL A 34 -13.30 3.86 2.12
C VAL A 34 -13.69 5.15 2.83
N TYR A 35 -13.21 6.30 2.37
CA TYR A 35 -13.62 7.60 2.90
C TYR A 35 -15.14 7.79 2.80
N LYS A 36 -15.69 7.55 1.61
CA LYS A 36 -17.13 7.73 1.35
C LYS A 36 -17.99 6.77 2.18
N ASP A 37 -17.56 5.53 2.34
CA ASP A 37 -18.25 4.55 3.20
C ASP A 37 -18.15 4.93 4.68
N ALA A 38 -16.97 5.33 5.16
CA ALA A 38 -16.76 5.78 6.53
C ALA A 38 -17.60 7.01 6.90
N VAL A 39 -17.70 7.99 6.00
CA VAL A 39 -18.59 9.16 6.18
C VAL A 39 -20.06 8.73 6.25
N LYS A 40 -20.51 7.85 5.34
CA LYS A 40 -21.89 7.35 5.34
C LYS A 40 -22.26 6.59 6.60
N ARG A 41 -21.32 5.86 7.19
CA ARG A 41 -21.52 5.05 8.40
C ARG A 41 -21.28 5.81 9.70
N GLY A 42 -20.84 7.08 9.65
CA GLY A 42 -20.49 7.85 10.83
C GLY A 42 -19.28 7.31 11.58
N VAL A 43 -18.35 6.66 10.88
CA VAL A 43 -17.12 6.12 11.48
C VAL A 43 -16.26 7.28 11.96
N LEU A 44 -15.69 7.14 13.15
CA LEU A 44 -14.74 8.11 13.69
C LEU A 44 -13.50 8.21 12.79
N SER A 45 -13.10 9.44 12.47
CA SER A 45 -11.91 9.75 11.67
C SER A 45 -11.87 9.10 10.27
N PRO A 46 -12.84 9.38 9.37
CA PRO A 46 -12.90 8.79 8.02
C PRO A 46 -11.63 8.98 7.18
N PHE A 47 -10.94 10.10 7.37
CA PHE A 47 -9.71 10.43 6.66
C PHE A 47 -8.55 9.50 7.04
N VAL A 48 -8.45 9.12 8.32
CA VAL A 48 -7.42 8.20 8.81
C VAL A 48 -7.64 6.82 8.20
N TRP A 49 -8.89 6.33 8.17
CA TRP A 49 -9.22 5.05 7.56
C TRP A 49 -8.98 5.01 6.05
N ALA A 50 -9.23 6.12 5.35
CA ALA A 50 -8.92 6.25 3.93
C ALA A 50 -7.39 6.16 3.67
N LEU A 51 -6.58 6.84 4.48
CA LEU A 51 -5.11 6.78 4.39
C LEU A 51 -4.59 5.38 4.72
N VAL A 52 -5.11 4.76 5.78
CA VAL A 52 -4.78 3.37 6.14
C VAL A 52 -5.09 2.44 4.97
N ALA A 53 -6.28 2.53 4.39
CA ALA A 53 -6.65 1.67 3.26
C ALA A 53 -5.83 1.93 1.98
N ALA A 54 -5.41 3.18 1.74
CA ALA A 54 -4.60 3.54 0.58
C ALA A 54 -3.12 3.14 0.71
N PHE A 55 -2.54 3.22 1.91
CA PHE A 55 -1.09 3.09 2.12
C PHE A 55 -0.65 1.81 2.85
N VAL A 56 -1.56 1.09 3.50
CA VAL A 56 -1.25 -0.22 4.09
C VAL A 56 -1.14 -1.40 3.09
N PRO A 57 -1.50 -1.33 1.79
CA PRO A 57 -1.12 -2.42 0.88
C PRO A 57 0.42 -2.52 0.80
N PHE A 58 0.95 -3.73 0.87
CA PHE A 58 2.40 -4.05 0.76
C PHE A 58 3.35 -3.53 1.86
N TYR A 59 2.85 -3.05 3.00
CA TYR A 59 3.69 -2.79 4.21
C TYR A 59 3.18 -3.46 5.48
N ILE A 60 2.19 -4.36 5.38
CA ILE A 60 1.72 -5.18 6.51
C ILE A 60 2.89 -5.88 7.22
N GLY A 61 3.88 -6.38 6.47
CA GLY A 61 5.07 -7.02 7.06
C GLY A 61 5.90 -6.07 7.93
N LEU A 62 6.07 -4.81 7.51
CA LEU A 62 6.78 -3.80 8.31
C LEU A 62 5.93 -3.36 9.51
N LEU A 63 4.62 -3.22 9.32
CA LEU A 63 3.67 -2.86 10.38
C LEU A 63 3.63 -3.95 11.46
N LEU A 64 3.61 -5.22 11.06
CA LEU A 64 3.75 -6.37 11.96
C LEU A 64 5.13 -6.40 12.64
N TYR A 65 6.22 -6.11 11.93
CA TYR A 65 7.56 -6.05 12.53
C TYR A 65 7.66 -4.96 13.58
N VAL A 66 7.11 -3.76 13.35
CA VAL A 66 7.12 -2.69 14.34
C VAL A 66 6.24 -3.06 15.52
N ILE A 67 5.00 -3.53 15.30
CA ILE A 67 4.08 -3.88 16.39
C ILE A 67 4.62 -5.07 17.21
N ILE A 68 4.98 -6.17 16.56
CA ILE A 68 5.41 -7.39 17.23
C ILE A 68 6.86 -7.24 17.71
N GLY A 69 7.76 -6.68 16.91
CA GLY A 69 9.15 -6.47 17.28
C GLY A 69 9.32 -5.53 18.48
N VAL A 70 8.61 -4.39 18.50
CA VAL A 70 8.61 -3.50 19.68
C VAL A 70 8.07 -4.19 20.92
N THR A 71 6.96 -4.92 20.80
CA THR A 71 6.35 -5.60 21.96
C THR A 71 7.19 -6.74 22.52
N GLN A 72 8.05 -7.36 21.70
CA GLN A 72 9.00 -8.39 22.15
C GLN A 72 10.22 -7.79 22.87
N VAL A 73 10.73 -6.63 22.40
CA VAL A 73 11.82 -5.91 23.06
C VAL A 73 11.44 -5.49 24.47
N ASP A 74 10.22 -5.02 24.67
CA ASP A 74 9.72 -4.61 25.99
C ASP A 74 9.71 -5.78 26.98
N LYS A 75 9.18 -6.94 26.55
CA LYS A 75 9.11 -8.16 27.38
C LYS A 75 10.47 -8.79 27.67
N GLY A 76 11.42 -8.70 26.75
CA GLY A 76 12.78 -9.21 26.93
C GLY A 76 13.64 -8.37 27.88
N SER A 77 13.30 -7.09 28.09
CA SER A 77 14.03 -6.21 29.03
C SER A 77 13.61 -6.38 30.51
N GLN A 78 12.53 -7.14 30.74
CA GLN A 78 11.95 -7.39 32.07
C GLN A 78 12.33 -8.78 32.62
N LEU A 79 13.22 -9.52 31.94
CA LEU A 79 13.82 -10.79 32.37
C LEU A 79 15.31 -10.59 32.66
#